data_AF-A0A2W6DN70-F1
#
_entry.id   AF-A0A2W6DN70-F1
#
_cell.length_a   1.000
_cell.length_b   1.000
_cell.length_c   1.000
_cell.angle_alpha   90.00
_cell.angle_beta   90.00
_cell.angle_gamma   90.00
#
_symmetry.space_group_name_H-M   'P 1'
#
loop_
_entity.id
_entity.type
_entity.pdbx_description
1 polymer ?
#
loop_
_entity_poly.entity_id
_entity_poly.type
_entity_poly.pdbx_seq_one_letter_code
_entity_poly.pdbx_strand_id
1 'polypeptide(L)'
;MVGFTHHGSPLSLFERLSVPRGERGRLREALRDAGSPEAVVLSTCSHTEIHAGPAAGGPAGLLTVLAAHAGCGPDEIRAAAVGVPGVRLVDVTGMNDDAVADPRLAAAIEAAVSIVGEDVRGYADDAAARRAGPVIAALRQQVENTCLAELTRVTGTRTIEPDALARAAHAIAGKLLHRPTITARTAAAAGDTGTLLSLCEVFGVRVPGLGTEETLNG
;
A
#
# COMPACT_ATOMS: atom_id res chain seq x y z
N MET A 1 20.75 -14.11 -10.10
CA MET A 1 22.20 -14.34 -9.92
C MET A 1 22.39 -15.73 -9.33
N VAL A 2 23.36 -16.50 -9.84
CA VAL A 2 23.74 -17.80 -9.25
C VAL A 2 25.26 -17.86 -9.20
N GLY A 3 25.82 -18.10 -8.02
CA GLY A 3 27.27 -18.33 -7.82
C GLY A 3 27.52 -19.78 -7.40
N PHE A 4 28.75 -20.27 -7.49
CA PHE A 4 29.19 -21.53 -6.89
C PHE A 4 30.65 -21.42 -6.45
N THR A 5 30.95 -21.74 -5.18
CA THR A 5 32.31 -21.73 -4.62
C THR A 5 32.72 -23.12 -4.13
N HIS A 6 34.02 -23.39 -4.17
CA HIS A 6 34.62 -24.66 -3.74
C HIS A 6 34.48 -24.98 -2.24
N HIS A 7 34.13 -24.00 -1.40
CA HIS A 7 34.04 -24.18 0.07
C HIS A 7 32.65 -24.53 0.60
N GLY A 8 31.62 -24.60 -0.26
CA GLY A 8 30.29 -25.00 0.20
C GLY A 8 29.46 -25.87 -0.74
N SER A 9 30.01 -26.25 -1.91
CA SER A 9 29.41 -27.25 -2.79
C SER A 9 30.25 -28.54 -2.71
N PRO A 10 29.66 -29.73 -2.90
CA PRO A 10 30.44 -30.94 -3.14
C PRO A 10 31.46 -30.68 -4.26
N LEU A 11 32.74 -30.98 -4.02
CA LEU A 11 33.84 -30.68 -4.97
C LEU A 11 33.57 -31.23 -6.37
N SER A 12 32.97 -32.42 -6.45
CA SER A 12 32.56 -33.07 -7.69
C SER A 12 31.52 -32.29 -8.49
N LEU A 13 30.64 -31.53 -7.82
CA LEU A 13 29.66 -30.68 -8.49
C LEU A 13 30.28 -29.36 -8.93
N PHE A 14 31.20 -28.79 -8.13
CA PHE A 14 31.93 -27.57 -8.49
C PHE A 14 32.78 -27.78 -9.75
N GLU A 15 33.48 -28.91 -9.87
CA GLU A 15 34.27 -29.24 -11.06
C GLU A 15 33.41 -29.31 -12.34
N ARG A 16 32.19 -29.85 -12.23
CA ARG A 16 31.23 -29.92 -13.34
C ARG A 16 30.58 -28.57 -13.67
N LEU A 17 30.52 -27.65 -12.71
CA LEU A 17 30.02 -26.29 -12.88
C LEU A 17 31.11 -25.29 -13.32
N SER A 18 32.38 -25.71 -13.32
CA SER A 18 33.45 -24.91 -13.90
C SER A 18 33.20 -24.74 -15.40
N VAL A 19 33.47 -23.54 -15.93
CA VAL A 19 33.22 -23.20 -17.33
C VAL A 19 34.55 -22.84 -18.01
N PRO A 20 35.23 -23.84 -18.60
CA PRO A 20 36.44 -23.62 -19.39
C PRO A 20 36.22 -22.57 -20.49
N ARG A 21 37.29 -21.86 -20.88
CA ARG A 21 37.20 -20.78 -21.89
C ARG A 21 36.54 -21.24 -23.19
N GLY A 22 36.75 -22.49 -23.62
CA GLY A 22 36.16 -23.06 -24.83
C GLY A 22 34.64 -23.32 -24.74
N GLU A 23 34.07 -23.41 -23.54
CA GLU A 23 32.67 -23.78 -23.33
C GLU A 23 31.76 -22.59 -23.02
N ARG A 24 32.35 -21.42 -22.67
CA ARG A 24 31.61 -20.19 -22.35
C ARG A 24 30.67 -19.73 -23.45
N GLY A 25 31.09 -19.90 -24.71
CA GLY A 25 30.27 -19.54 -25.88
C GLY A 25 28.97 -20.35 -25.93
N ARG A 26 29.10 -21.68 -25.79
CA ARG A 26 27.98 -22.62 -25.79
C ARG A 26 27.04 -22.40 -24.61
N LEU A 27 27.60 -22.16 -23.41
CA LEU A 27 26.79 -21.87 -22.23
C LEU A 27 26.01 -20.56 -22.38
N ARG A 28 26.63 -19.51 -22.93
CA ARG A 28 25.96 -18.23 -23.18
C ARG A 28 24.84 -18.35 -24.21
N GLU A 29 25.01 -19.18 -25.23
CA GLU A 29 23.97 -19.47 -26.23
C GLU A 29 22.80 -20.21 -25.59
N ALA A 30 23.06 -21.25 -24.80
CA ALA A 30 22.02 -21.97 -24.05
C ALA A 30 21.25 -21.06 -23.07
N LEU A 31 21.94 -20.13 -22.40
CA LEU A 31 21.30 -19.12 -21.53
C LEU A 31 20.40 -18.17 -22.31
N ARG A 32 20.82 -17.75 -23.51
CA ARG A 32 20.02 -16.92 -24.41
C ARG A 32 18.75 -17.66 -24.85
N ASP A 33 18.89 -18.92 -25.26
CA ASP A 33 17.76 -19.75 -25.71
C ASP A 33 16.77 -20.04 -24.59
N ALA A 34 17.26 -20.11 -23.35
CA ALA A 34 16.44 -20.21 -22.14
C ALA A 34 15.77 -18.87 -21.72
N GLY A 35 15.90 -17.83 -22.54
CA GLY A 35 15.24 -16.54 -22.35
C GLY A 35 16.05 -15.52 -21.55
N SER A 36 17.34 -15.76 -21.28
CA SER A 36 18.27 -14.82 -20.63
C SER A 36 19.27 -14.23 -21.64
N PRO A 37 18.86 -13.27 -22.50
CA PRO A 37 19.74 -12.72 -23.54
C PRO A 37 20.90 -11.90 -22.97
N GLU A 38 20.72 -11.31 -21.78
CA GLU A 38 21.73 -10.56 -21.05
C GLU A 38 22.31 -11.43 -19.94
N ALA A 39 23.32 -12.25 -20.28
CA ALA A 39 24.00 -13.11 -19.32
C ALA A 39 25.52 -12.92 -19.34
N VAL A 40 26.12 -12.86 -18.14
CA VAL A 40 27.56 -12.79 -17.88
C VAL A 40 27.96 -14.06 -17.14
N VAL A 41 28.95 -14.77 -17.68
CA VAL A 41 29.54 -15.96 -17.07
C VAL A 41 30.97 -15.63 -16.65
N LEU A 42 31.24 -15.68 -15.35
CA LEU A 42 32.56 -15.57 -14.76
C LEU A 42 32.93 -16.95 -14.22
N SER A 43 34.05 -17.52 -14.64
CA SER A 43 34.51 -18.80 -14.11
C SER A 43 36.02 -18.80 -13.97
N THR A 44 36.47 -19.14 -12.76
CA THR A 44 37.86 -19.27 -12.34
C THR A 44 38.08 -20.67 -11.76
N CYS A 45 39.31 -20.99 -11.36
CA CYS A 45 39.61 -22.25 -10.70
C CYS A 45 38.98 -22.40 -9.30
N SER A 46 38.50 -21.33 -8.69
CA SER A 46 37.96 -21.32 -7.32
C SER A 46 36.48 -20.89 -7.24
N HIS A 47 35.93 -20.33 -8.31
CA HIS A 47 34.60 -19.76 -8.33
C HIS A 47 33.97 -19.71 -9.73
N THR A 48 32.68 -20.05 -9.85
CA THR A 48 31.85 -19.75 -11.04
C THR A 48 30.66 -18.88 -10.65
N GLU A 49 30.46 -17.76 -11.33
CA GLU A 49 29.30 -16.86 -11.19
C GLU A 49 28.59 -16.67 -12.53
N ILE A 50 27.25 -16.70 -12.48
CA ILE A 50 26.39 -16.38 -13.61
C ILE A 50 25.40 -15.29 -13.21
N HIS A 51 25.52 -14.16 -13.89
CA HIS A 51 24.58 -13.06 -13.80
C HIS A 51 23.70 -13.12 -15.04
N ALA A 52 22.40 -13.20 -14.86
CA ALA A 52 21.43 -13.16 -15.94
C ALA A 52 20.40 -12.07 -15.62
N GLY A 53 20.05 -11.28 -16.63
CA GLY A 53 18.91 -10.38 -16.60
C GLY A 53 17.57 -11.15 -16.52
N PRO A 54 16.44 -10.43 -16.40
CA PRO A 54 15.12 -11.05 -16.31
C PRO A 54 14.87 -11.98 -17.48
N ALA A 55 14.57 -13.25 -17.19
CA ALA A 55 14.36 -14.27 -18.19
C ALA A 55 12.86 -14.51 -18.42
N ALA A 56 12.45 -14.67 -19.67
CA ALA A 56 11.05 -15.01 -20.00
C ALA A 56 10.57 -16.33 -19.34
N GLY A 57 11.51 -17.23 -19.01
CA GLY A 57 11.25 -18.51 -18.32
C GLY A 57 11.55 -18.53 -16.82
N GLY A 58 11.84 -17.38 -16.21
CA GLY A 58 12.16 -17.28 -14.78
C GLY A 58 13.43 -18.05 -14.35
N PRO A 59 13.66 -18.26 -13.04
CA PRO A 59 14.87 -18.91 -12.52
C PRO A 59 14.99 -20.39 -12.91
N ALA A 60 13.89 -21.04 -13.28
CA ALA A 60 13.87 -22.45 -13.70
C ALA A 60 14.64 -22.69 -15.00
N GLY A 61 14.59 -21.74 -15.95
CA GLY A 61 15.36 -21.83 -17.20
C GLY A 61 16.87 -21.81 -16.94
N LEU A 62 17.32 -20.93 -16.04
CA LEU A 62 18.73 -20.84 -15.63
C LEU A 62 19.23 -22.13 -14.95
N LEU A 63 18.43 -22.69 -14.02
CA LEU A 63 18.75 -23.95 -13.35
C LEU A 63 18.83 -25.12 -14.34
N THR A 64 17.95 -25.14 -15.35
CA THR A 64 17.94 -26.18 -16.38
C THR A 64 19.19 -26.14 -17.25
N VAL A 65 19.61 -24.95 -17.68
CA VAL A 65 20.84 -24.77 -18.46
C VAL A 65 22.07 -25.17 -17.65
N LEU A 66 22.12 -24.82 -16.36
CA LEU A 66 23.21 -25.18 -15.46
C LEU A 66 23.27 -26.68 -15.19
N ALA A 67 22.12 -27.32 -14.99
CA ALA A 67 22.01 -28.76 -14.80
C ALA A 67 22.48 -29.52 -16.05
N ALA A 68 22.09 -29.06 -17.24
CA ALA A 68 22.55 -29.62 -18.50
C ALA A 68 24.06 -29.47 -18.70
N HIS A 69 24.64 -28.33 -18.32
CA HIS A 69 26.09 -28.10 -18.35
C HIS A 69 26.83 -29.02 -17.37
N ALA A 70 26.34 -29.11 -16.13
CA ALA A 70 26.97 -29.90 -15.07
C ALA A 70 26.68 -31.41 -15.14
N GLY A 71 25.88 -31.85 -16.11
CA GLY A 71 25.50 -33.25 -16.28
C GLY A 71 24.71 -33.82 -15.10
N CYS A 72 23.90 -32.99 -14.44
CA CYS A 72 23.11 -33.37 -13.26
C CYS A 72 21.65 -32.91 -13.36
N GLY A 73 20.84 -33.23 -12.34
CA GLY A 73 19.46 -32.78 -12.26
C GLY A 73 19.31 -31.32 -11.78
N PRO A 74 18.29 -30.57 -12.21
CA PRO A 74 18.03 -29.20 -11.71
C PRO A 74 17.86 -29.12 -10.19
N ASP A 75 17.33 -30.16 -9.55
CA ASP A 75 17.20 -30.23 -8.09
C ASP A 75 18.54 -30.40 -7.37
N GLU A 76 19.54 -31.03 -8.00
CA GLU A 76 20.89 -31.13 -7.45
C GLU A 76 21.58 -29.77 -7.46
N ILE A 77 21.39 -28.98 -8.53
CA ILE A 77 21.84 -27.59 -8.62
C ILE A 77 21.13 -26.71 -7.58
N ARG A 78 19.81 -26.87 -7.42
CA ARG A 78 19.02 -26.13 -6.43
C ARG A 78 19.48 -26.44 -5.01
N ALA A 79 19.63 -27.71 -4.68
CA ALA A 79 20.10 -28.15 -3.37
C ALA A 79 21.52 -27.66 -3.08
N ALA A 80 22.42 -27.68 -4.08
CA ALA A 80 23.76 -27.15 -3.93
C ALA A 80 23.80 -25.62 -3.84
N ALA A 81 22.86 -24.90 -4.45
CA ALA A 81 22.77 -23.45 -4.30
C ALA A 81 22.33 -23.04 -2.88
N VAL A 82 21.62 -23.92 -2.17
CA VAL A 82 21.20 -23.74 -0.78
C VAL A 82 22.29 -24.30 0.16
N GLY A 83 23.24 -23.45 0.58
CA GLY A 83 24.22 -23.81 1.61
C GLY A 83 25.69 -23.49 1.29
N VAL A 84 25.98 -22.89 0.13
CA VAL A 84 27.35 -22.53 -0.23
C VAL A 84 27.68 -21.09 0.17
N PRO A 85 28.77 -20.83 0.92
CA PRO A 85 29.25 -19.49 1.18
C PRO A 85 29.56 -18.76 -0.15
N GLY A 86 28.86 -17.66 -0.42
CA GLY A 86 29.01 -16.88 -1.65
C GLY A 86 28.00 -17.19 -2.77
N VAL A 87 27.07 -18.12 -2.54
CA VAL A 87 25.98 -18.42 -3.48
C VAL A 87 24.68 -17.89 -2.92
N ARG A 88 24.03 -17.00 -3.69
CA ARG A 88 22.71 -16.50 -3.34
C ARG A 88 21.78 -16.67 -4.54
N LEU A 89 20.93 -17.69 -4.47
CA LEU A 89 19.77 -17.79 -5.35
C LEU A 89 18.74 -16.77 -4.86
N VAL A 90 18.77 -15.56 -5.43
CA VAL A 90 17.74 -14.55 -5.15
C VAL A 90 16.59 -14.79 -6.10
N ASP A 91 15.53 -15.38 -5.57
CA ASP A 91 14.20 -15.36 -6.15
C ASP A 91 13.38 -14.26 -5.47
N VAL A 92 12.65 -13.44 -6.23
CA VAL A 92 11.82 -12.36 -5.67
C VAL A 92 10.73 -12.95 -4.75
N THR A 93 10.28 -14.17 -5.04
CA THR A 93 9.38 -14.94 -4.17
C THR A 93 10.07 -15.64 -3.00
N GLY A 94 11.36 -15.94 -3.12
CA GLY A 94 12.17 -16.60 -2.07
C GLY A 94 12.81 -15.65 -1.06
N MET A 95 12.70 -14.33 -1.24
CA MET A 95 13.17 -13.33 -0.27
C MET A 95 12.33 -13.27 1.02
N ASN A 96 11.17 -13.94 1.06
CA ASN A 96 10.27 -13.89 2.20
C ASN A 96 10.59 -14.92 3.29
N ASP A 97 11.02 -16.13 2.96
CA ASP A 97 10.95 -17.23 3.94
C ASP A 97 12.05 -17.16 5.02
N ASP A 98 13.27 -16.75 4.67
CA ASP A 98 14.37 -16.63 5.66
C ASP A 98 14.35 -15.30 6.43
N ALA A 99 13.76 -14.24 5.85
CA ALA A 99 13.66 -12.93 6.50
C ALA A 99 12.53 -12.87 7.54
N VAL A 100 11.45 -13.63 7.35
CA VAL A 100 10.31 -13.69 8.28
C VAL A 100 10.65 -14.39 9.61
N ALA A 101 11.77 -15.12 9.68
CA ALA A 101 12.20 -15.82 10.89
C ALA A 101 13.02 -14.94 11.87
N ASP A 102 13.47 -13.74 11.50
CA ASP A 102 14.20 -12.84 12.40
C ASP A 102 13.23 -12.10 13.34
N PRO A 103 13.26 -12.34 14.68
CA PRO A 103 12.37 -11.66 15.62
C PRO A 103 12.50 -10.15 15.62
N ARG A 104 13.69 -9.61 15.28
CA ARG A 104 13.90 -8.15 15.20
C ARG A 104 13.22 -7.56 13.97
N LEU A 105 13.28 -8.25 12.84
CA LEU A 105 12.58 -7.84 11.63
C LEU A 105 11.07 -7.98 11.81
N ALA A 106 10.58 -9.05 12.43
CA ALA A 106 9.17 -9.22 12.77
C ALA A 106 8.65 -8.08 13.65
N ALA A 107 9.38 -7.72 14.73
CA ALA A 107 9.02 -6.61 15.60
C ALA A 107 9.08 -5.25 14.87
N ALA A 108 10.05 -5.04 13.99
CA ALA A 108 10.15 -3.83 13.18
C ALA A 108 8.98 -3.71 12.18
N ILE A 109 8.56 -4.81 11.57
CA ILE A 109 7.38 -4.87 10.70
C ILE A 109 6.11 -4.56 11.49
N GLU A 110 5.93 -5.17 12.66
CA GLU A 110 4.78 -4.91 13.53
C GLU A 110 4.69 -3.42 13.93
N ALA A 111 5.83 -2.84 14.35
CA ALA A 111 5.91 -1.42 14.66
C ALA A 111 5.57 -0.54 13.45
N ALA A 112 6.12 -0.86 12.26
CA ALA A 112 5.84 -0.14 11.04
C ALA A 112 4.36 -0.23 10.63
N VAL A 113 3.75 -1.41 10.72
CA VAL A 113 2.32 -1.62 10.46
C VAL A 113 1.47 -0.84 11.45
N SER A 114 1.86 -0.77 12.72
CA SER A 114 1.15 0.03 13.72
C SER A 114 1.18 1.52 13.40
N ILE A 115 2.35 2.06 13.02
CA ILE A 115 2.50 3.47 12.60
C ILE A 115 1.63 3.76 11.38
N VAL A 116 1.74 2.95 10.33
CA VAL A 116 0.91 3.12 9.12
C VAL A 116 -0.58 3.04 9.46
N GLY A 117 -0.97 2.11 10.33
CA GLY A 117 -2.35 1.99 10.78
C GLY A 117 -2.85 3.24 11.54
N GLU A 118 -1.98 3.90 12.30
CA GLU A 118 -2.29 5.17 12.97
C GLU A 118 -2.43 6.31 11.98
N ASP A 119 -1.50 6.44 11.04
CA ASP A 119 -1.54 7.47 10.00
C ASP A 119 -2.76 7.32 9.10
N VAL A 120 -3.12 6.08 8.71
CA VAL A 120 -4.32 5.79 7.91
C VAL A 120 -5.58 6.19 8.66
N ARG A 121 -5.66 5.93 9.97
CA ARG A 121 -6.79 6.38 10.81
C ARG A 121 -6.86 7.90 10.88
N GLY A 122 -5.74 8.58 11.12
CA GLY A 122 -5.68 10.04 11.14
C GLY A 122 -6.10 10.66 9.80
N TYR A 123 -5.63 10.11 8.68
CA TYR A 123 -6.03 10.55 7.35
C TYR A 123 -7.54 10.36 7.11
N ALA A 124 -8.11 9.23 7.55
CA ALA A 124 -9.54 8.96 7.40
C ALA A 124 -10.39 9.94 8.20
N ASP A 125 -9.99 10.26 9.44
CA ASP A 125 -10.65 11.27 10.28
C ASP A 125 -10.58 12.67 9.66
N ASP A 126 -9.42 13.04 9.14
CA ASP A 126 -9.22 14.31 8.43
C ASP A 126 -10.07 14.41 7.15
N ALA A 127 -10.14 13.32 6.37
CA ALA A 127 -10.97 13.24 5.18
C ALA A 127 -12.47 13.30 5.52
N ALA A 128 -12.88 12.69 6.63
CA ALA A 128 -14.24 12.79 7.16
C ALA A 128 -14.56 14.22 7.59
N ALA A 129 -13.65 14.88 8.31
CA ALA A 129 -13.81 16.26 8.76
C ALA A 129 -13.94 17.24 7.57
N ARG A 130 -13.12 17.08 6.53
CA ARG A 130 -13.20 17.89 5.30
C ARG A 130 -14.55 17.74 4.59
N ARG A 131 -15.14 16.55 4.60
CA ARG A 131 -16.47 16.28 4.00
C ARG A 131 -17.64 16.77 4.85
N ALA A 132 -17.60 16.51 6.16
CA ALA A 132 -18.70 16.89 7.07
C ALA A 132 -18.70 18.38 7.43
N GLY A 133 -17.54 19.03 7.44
CA GLY A 133 -17.39 20.42 7.90
C GLY A 133 -18.34 21.41 7.21
N PRO A 134 -18.39 21.45 5.86
CA PRO A 134 -19.33 22.30 5.13
C PRO A 134 -20.81 22.02 5.44
N VAL A 135 -21.18 20.75 5.60
CA VAL A 135 -22.54 20.34 5.98
C VAL A 135 -22.90 20.86 7.36
N ILE A 136 -22.05 20.60 8.36
CA ILE A 136 -22.28 21.02 9.74
C ILE A 136 -22.39 22.54 9.84
N ALA A 137 -21.53 23.27 9.10
CA ALA A 137 -21.58 24.73 9.05
C ALA A 137 -22.90 25.24 8.44
N ALA A 138 -23.34 24.66 7.32
CA ALA A 138 -24.60 25.04 6.69
C ALA A 138 -25.81 24.76 7.58
N LEU A 139 -25.85 23.59 8.23
CA LEU A 139 -26.90 23.23 9.18
C LEU A 139 -26.98 24.24 10.34
N ARG A 140 -25.83 24.57 10.94
CA ARG A 140 -25.75 25.55 12.04
C ARG A 140 -26.28 26.91 11.60
N GLN A 141 -25.79 27.41 10.48
CA GLN A 141 -26.21 28.71 9.98
C GLN A 141 -27.73 28.77 9.72
N GLN A 142 -28.29 27.73 9.11
CA GLN A 142 -29.72 27.69 8.77
C GLN A 142 -30.61 27.65 10.02
N VAL A 143 -30.27 26.81 11.00
CA VAL A 143 -31.06 26.72 12.23
C VAL A 143 -30.91 27.99 13.07
N GLU A 144 -29.70 28.54 13.20
CA GLU A 144 -29.48 29.79 13.93
C GLU A 144 -30.25 30.96 13.30
N ASN A 145 -30.21 31.10 11.98
CA ASN A 145 -30.97 32.13 11.26
C ASN A 145 -32.47 31.98 11.48
N THR A 146 -32.98 30.75 11.41
CA THR A 146 -34.41 30.46 11.62
C THR A 146 -34.81 30.81 13.05
N CYS A 147 -34.02 30.37 14.04
CA CYS A 147 -34.29 30.67 15.45
C CYS A 147 -34.23 32.18 15.73
N LEU A 148 -33.23 32.88 15.20
CA LEU A 148 -33.09 34.32 15.38
C LEU A 148 -34.27 35.07 14.77
N ALA A 149 -34.66 34.73 13.53
CA ALA A 149 -35.82 35.32 12.86
C ALA A 149 -37.11 35.13 13.67
N GLU A 150 -37.35 33.93 14.18
CA GLU A 150 -38.54 33.64 14.99
C GLU A 150 -38.51 34.35 16.35
N LEU A 151 -37.36 34.39 17.02
CA LEU A 151 -37.20 35.09 18.29
C LEU A 151 -37.46 36.59 18.11
N THR A 152 -36.85 37.22 17.10
CA THR A 152 -37.08 38.63 16.77
C THR A 152 -38.54 38.91 16.45
N ARG A 153 -39.21 38.01 15.71
CA ARG A 153 -40.63 38.13 15.37
C ARG A 153 -41.53 38.08 16.60
N VAL A 154 -41.27 37.17 17.55
CA VAL A 154 -42.07 37.01 18.77
C VAL A 154 -41.84 38.15 19.77
N THR A 155 -40.63 38.70 19.81
CA THR A 155 -40.31 39.81 20.72
C THR A 155 -40.86 41.14 20.23
N GLY A 156 -41.10 41.29 18.92
CA GLY A 156 -41.72 42.46 18.34
C GLY A 156 -40.94 43.74 18.67
N THR A 157 -41.64 44.74 19.23
CA THR A 157 -41.05 46.03 19.66
C THR A 157 -40.54 46.04 21.11
N ARG A 158 -40.55 44.91 21.82
CA ARG A 158 -39.96 44.85 23.17
C ARG A 158 -38.47 45.14 23.08
N THR A 159 -37.98 45.99 23.98
CA THR A 159 -36.54 46.26 24.12
C THR A 159 -35.85 45.03 24.69
N ILE A 160 -35.32 44.19 23.80
CA ILE A 160 -34.41 43.09 24.14
C ILE A 160 -33.10 43.35 23.42
N GLU A 161 -32.00 43.21 24.15
CA GLU A 161 -30.65 43.34 23.59
C GLU A 161 -30.46 42.35 22.43
N PRO A 162 -30.06 42.80 21.22
CA PRO A 162 -29.89 41.94 20.05
C PRO A 162 -28.97 40.74 20.32
N ASP A 163 -27.91 40.95 21.09
CA ASP A 163 -26.97 39.88 21.45
C ASP A 163 -27.61 38.81 22.35
N ALA A 164 -28.61 39.17 23.16
CA ALA A 164 -29.32 38.19 23.98
C ALA A 164 -30.16 37.25 23.09
N LEU A 165 -30.78 37.79 22.03
CA LEU A 165 -31.51 36.98 21.05
C LEU A 165 -30.57 36.07 20.25
N ALA A 166 -29.43 36.60 19.80
CA ALA A 166 -28.41 35.81 19.11
C ALA A 166 -27.87 34.67 20.00
N ARG A 167 -27.57 34.93 21.27
CA ARG A 167 -27.15 33.89 22.23
C ARG A 167 -28.23 32.82 22.45
N ALA A 168 -29.49 33.23 22.53
CA ALA A 168 -30.61 32.29 22.68
C ALA A 168 -30.77 31.42 21.42
N ALA A 169 -30.71 32.02 20.22
CA ALA A 169 -30.75 31.29 18.95
C ALA A 169 -29.61 30.27 18.84
N HIS A 170 -28.38 30.68 19.16
CA HIS A 170 -27.21 29.80 19.16
C HIS A 170 -27.37 28.63 20.16
N ALA A 171 -27.85 28.90 21.39
CA ALA A 171 -28.07 27.86 22.38
C ALA A 171 -29.15 26.85 21.97
N ILE A 172 -30.22 27.31 21.29
CA ILE A 172 -31.26 26.43 20.75
C ILE A 172 -30.70 25.60 19.60
N ALA A 173 -30.03 26.23 18.64
CA ALA A 173 -29.41 25.55 17.50
C ALA A 173 -28.41 24.48 17.97
N GLY A 174 -27.58 24.79 18.96
CA GLY A 174 -26.63 23.82 19.54
C GLY A 174 -27.33 22.58 20.12
N LYS A 175 -28.48 22.74 20.79
CA LYS A 175 -29.27 21.62 21.33
C LYS A 175 -29.94 20.80 20.23
N LEU A 176 -30.54 21.46 19.24
CA LEU A 176 -31.22 20.78 18.12
C LEU A 176 -30.23 20.04 17.21
N LEU A 177 -29.05 20.62 16.97
CA LEU A 177 -28.05 20.11 16.04
C LEU A 177 -27.04 19.16 16.66
N HIS A 178 -27.12 18.86 17.96
CA HIS A 178 -26.19 17.94 18.60
C HIS A 178 -26.16 16.57 17.91
N ARG A 179 -27.32 15.90 17.76
CA ARG A 179 -27.41 14.60 17.08
C ARG A 179 -27.13 14.70 15.58
N PRO A 180 -27.72 15.64 14.80
CA PRO A 180 -27.38 15.83 13.39
C PRO A 180 -25.89 16.05 13.12
N THR A 181 -25.19 16.81 13.98
CA THR A 181 -23.74 17.04 13.85
C THR A 181 -22.96 15.74 14.04
N ILE A 182 -23.34 14.92 15.00
CA ILE A 182 -22.71 13.60 15.21
C ILE A 182 -22.99 12.72 14.00
N THR A 183 -24.25 12.61 13.56
CA THR A 183 -24.63 11.81 12.39
C THR A 183 -23.88 12.25 11.12
N ALA A 184 -23.71 13.55 10.88
CA ALA A 184 -22.93 14.05 9.76
C ALA A 184 -21.46 13.62 9.82
N ARG A 185 -20.82 13.69 11.00
CA ARG A 185 -19.44 13.20 11.17
C ARG A 185 -19.34 11.69 10.92
N THR A 186 -20.26 10.91 11.48
CA THR A 186 -20.26 9.45 11.33
C THR A 186 -20.51 9.04 9.86
N ALA A 187 -21.45 9.69 9.19
CA ALA A 187 -21.72 9.47 7.77
C ALA A 187 -20.51 9.81 6.90
N ALA A 188 -19.86 10.96 7.15
CA ALA A 188 -18.65 11.33 6.42
C ALA A 188 -17.49 10.37 6.66
N ALA A 189 -17.31 9.85 7.89
CA ALA A 189 -16.30 8.84 8.19
C ALA A 189 -16.58 7.51 7.46
N ALA A 190 -17.85 7.12 7.35
CA ALA A 190 -18.29 5.94 6.60
C ALA A 190 -18.31 6.14 5.07
N GLY A 191 -18.11 7.37 4.58
CA GLY A 191 -18.30 7.69 3.16
C GLY A 191 -19.75 7.64 2.69
N ASP A 192 -20.70 7.71 3.61
CA ASP A 192 -22.13 7.69 3.33
C ASP A 192 -22.62 9.09 2.92
N THR A 193 -22.43 9.40 1.64
CA THR A 193 -22.91 10.64 1.03
C THR A 193 -24.44 10.73 1.05
N GLY A 194 -25.15 9.59 1.02
CA GLY A 194 -26.62 9.56 1.04
C GLY A 194 -27.20 10.11 2.34
N THR A 195 -26.64 9.73 3.48
CA THR A 195 -27.03 10.29 4.78
C THR A 195 -26.72 11.78 4.89
N LEU A 196 -25.58 12.24 4.35
CA LEU A 196 -25.24 13.66 4.34
C LEU A 196 -26.24 14.48 3.50
N LEU A 197 -26.60 13.99 2.31
CA LEU A 197 -27.60 14.61 1.45
C LEU A 197 -28.98 14.63 2.12
N SER A 198 -29.37 13.54 2.77
CA SER A 198 -30.64 13.46 3.53
C SER A 198 -30.68 14.48 4.66
N LEU A 199 -29.58 14.68 5.39
CA LEU A 199 -29.49 15.75 6.39
C LEU A 199 -29.61 17.13 5.75
N CYS A 200 -28.98 17.35 4.59
CA CYS A 200 -29.13 18.60 3.87
C CYS A 200 -30.59 18.88 3.49
N GLU A 201 -31.28 17.86 2.98
CA GLU A 201 -32.70 17.96 2.58
C GLU A 201 -33.61 18.25 3.78
N VAL A 202 -33.50 17.46 4.86
CA VAL A 202 -34.34 17.59 6.06
C VAL A 202 -34.24 18.98 6.69
N PHE A 203 -33.06 19.59 6.66
CA PHE A 203 -32.83 20.93 7.20
C PHE A 203 -32.94 22.04 6.14
N GLY A 204 -33.22 21.70 4.88
CA GLY A 204 -33.37 22.67 3.78
C GLY A 204 -32.09 23.42 3.44
N VAL A 205 -30.91 22.80 3.63
CA VAL A 205 -29.61 23.41 3.33
C VAL A 205 -29.03 22.89 2.02
N ARG A 206 -28.30 23.75 1.31
CA ARG A 206 -27.54 23.37 0.11
C ARG A 206 -26.05 23.56 0.34
N VAL A 207 -25.28 22.51 0.06
CA VAL A 207 -23.82 22.52 0.17
C VAL A 207 -23.24 22.20 -1.21
N PRO A 208 -22.49 23.14 -1.84
CA PRO A 208 -21.83 22.88 -3.11
C PRO A 208 -20.84 21.72 -3.02
N GLY A 209 -20.81 20.86 -4.04
CA GLY A 209 -19.87 19.73 -4.13
C GLY A 209 -20.24 18.49 -3.33
N LEU A 210 -21.40 18.46 -2.66
CA LEU A 210 -21.86 17.28 -1.89
C LEU A 210 -22.73 16.29 -2.71
N GLY A 211 -22.87 16.50 -4.03
CA GLY A 211 -23.63 15.66 -4.97
C GLY A 211 -22.99 15.62 -6.36
N THR A 212 -22.94 14.40 -6.92
CA THR A 212 -22.34 13.92 -8.19
C THR A 212 -21.49 14.88 -9.04
N GLU A 213 -20.16 14.75 -8.89
CA GLU A 213 -19.18 14.89 -9.98
C GLU A 213 -18.55 13.51 -10.34
N GLU A 214 -19.34 12.44 -10.36
CA GLU A 214 -18.92 11.15 -10.94
C GLU A 214 -19.89 10.74 -12.05
N THR A 215 -19.87 11.50 -13.15
CA THR A 215 -20.17 10.96 -14.48
C THR A 215 -19.36 11.77 -15.50
N LEU A 216 -18.06 11.45 -15.64
CA LEU A 216 -17.10 11.83 -16.71
C LEU A 216 -15.72 11.34 -16.20
N ASN A 217 -15.02 10.33 -16.70
CA ASN A 217 -14.80 9.78 -18.05
C ASN A 217 -14.67 8.24 -17.93
N GLY A 218 -15.07 7.42 -18.90
CA GLY A 218 -14.82 7.56 -20.34
C GLY A 218 -13.58 6.75 -20.69
#